data_AF-A0A943AVH9-F1
#
_entry.id   AF-A0A943AVH9-F1
#
_cell.length_a   1.000
_cell.length_b   1.000
_cell.length_c   1.000
_cell.angle_alpha   90.00
_cell.angle_beta   90.00
_cell.angle_gamma   90.00
#
_symmetry.space_group_name_H-M   'P 1'
#
loop_
_entity.id
_entity.type
_entity.pdbx_description
1 polymer ?
#
loop_
_entity_poly.entity_id
_entity_poly.type
_entity_poly.pdbx_seq_one_letter_code
_entity_poly.pdbx_strand_id
1 'polypeptide(L)'
;MAAVPTSLLDELTDEVNALSADAQAKVRPALESLLSSWERGGGGDVASLRERAYETIEAVLGYYADTCAAARAAEYYDAVRASQGFPGKYRAVAESMRDPDATLGAVRYFIGKVVEGAPEVFVSRCVTRVDEEIRRAANGCVAHNARKDPAKPWYARVPRGETCGFCLMLASFGFYAKTEAAAEHSHAHCDCRIVPGFDGVTTVKGYDPDGMYERYNDCLAALGGRDGIASDWYAMPEDEREALVRRHGNKEGKAYTAYLNNRVASEIELRDPSWYAGGEHKGITFTDDAVRRDKVKRWRVDPGERRTAEKLATLGYKTEFWEDEVHLKSENAQGKTTVSRADLSTGIEIKTVYTSKSENTFKSHMKSVANKSGVRFAVFDVSENKSVTDSQAEAWIRKYMKRYGISEVRMLGHDGSLQTIKK
;
A
#
# COMPACT_ATOMS: atom_id res chain seq x y z
N MET A 1 12.97 -19.52 25.47
CA MET A 1 12.34 -20.35 24.43
C MET A 1 13.00 -20.02 23.10
N ALA A 2 12.98 -20.94 22.13
CA ALA A 2 13.54 -20.65 20.81
C ALA A 2 12.67 -19.61 20.09
N ALA A 3 13.29 -18.76 19.28
CA ALA A 3 12.55 -17.90 18.35
C ALA A 3 11.67 -18.76 17.42
N VAL A 4 10.53 -18.23 16.97
CA VAL A 4 9.70 -18.90 15.96
C VAL A 4 10.56 -19.13 14.72
N PRO A 5 10.69 -20.37 14.22
CA PRO A 5 11.49 -20.65 13.04
C PRO A 5 10.96 -19.90 11.82
N THR A 6 11.82 -19.11 11.18
CA THR A 6 11.44 -18.36 9.97
C THR A 6 11.05 -19.28 8.82
N SER A 7 11.59 -20.51 8.81
CA SER A 7 11.25 -21.54 7.81
C SER A 7 9.75 -21.89 7.81
N LEU A 8 9.07 -21.84 8.97
CA LEU A 8 7.63 -22.08 9.03
C LEU A 8 6.84 -20.94 8.36
N LEU A 9 7.31 -19.70 8.51
CA LEU A 9 6.71 -18.55 7.83
C LEU A 9 7.01 -18.61 6.32
N ASP A 10 8.23 -19.00 5.95
CA ASP A 10 8.65 -19.14 4.55
C ASP A 10 7.76 -20.17 3.83
N GLU A 11 7.62 -21.36 4.42
CA GLU A 11 6.82 -22.46 3.89
C GLU A 11 5.35 -22.04 3.69
N LEU A 12 4.71 -21.49 4.73
CA LEU A 12 3.32 -21.02 4.60
C LEU A 12 3.20 -19.91 3.54
N THR A 13 4.18 -19.00 3.46
CA THR A 13 4.15 -17.92 2.47
C THR A 13 4.25 -18.46 1.05
N ASP A 14 5.19 -19.36 0.78
CA ASP A 14 5.39 -19.98 -0.52
C ASP A 14 4.18 -20.81 -0.94
N GLU A 15 3.59 -21.58 -0.01
CA GLU A 15 2.38 -22.35 -0.27
C GLU A 15 1.18 -21.46 -0.62
N VAL A 16 0.93 -20.40 0.16
CA VAL A 16 -0.16 -19.44 -0.13
C VAL A 16 0.07 -18.74 -1.47
N ASN A 17 1.31 -18.40 -1.79
CA ASN A 17 1.67 -17.80 -3.08
C ASN A 17 1.42 -18.78 -4.24
N ALA A 18 1.79 -20.05 -4.09
CA ALA A 18 1.52 -21.09 -5.08
C ALA A 18 0.01 -21.32 -5.27
N LEU A 19 -0.76 -21.41 -4.17
CA LEU A 19 -2.22 -21.54 -4.20
C LEU A 19 -2.87 -20.36 -4.91
N SER A 20 -2.45 -19.13 -4.61
CA SER A 20 -2.97 -17.94 -5.26
C SER A 20 -2.62 -17.89 -6.75
N ALA A 21 -1.37 -18.15 -7.11
CA ALA A 21 -0.94 -18.15 -8.51
C ALA A 21 -1.75 -19.15 -9.35
N ASP A 22 -1.96 -20.35 -8.81
CA ASP A 22 -2.74 -21.39 -9.47
C ASP A 22 -4.24 -21.05 -9.55
N ALA A 23 -4.82 -20.48 -8.48
CA ALA A 23 -6.20 -20.00 -8.47
C ALA A 23 -6.43 -18.88 -9.51
N GLN A 24 -5.51 -17.92 -9.60
CA GLN A 24 -5.56 -16.83 -10.58
C GLN A 24 -5.42 -17.35 -12.01
N ALA A 25 -4.51 -18.32 -12.24
CA ALA A 25 -4.33 -18.96 -13.54
C ALA A 25 -5.57 -19.72 -14.03
N LYS A 26 -6.41 -20.22 -13.11
CA LYS A 26 -7.68 -20.88 -13.43
C LYS A 26 -8.84 -19.91 -13.59
N VAL A 27 -8.99 -18.93 -12.70
CA VAL A 27 -10.15 -18.04 -12.68
C VAL A 27 -10.10 -17.00 -13.80
N ARG A 28 -8.91 -16.49 -14.15
CA ARG A 28 -8.73 -15.48 -15.19
C ARG A 28 -9.30 -15.91 -16.55
N PRO A 29 -8.86 -17.03 -17.16
CA PRO A 29 -9.40 -17.44 -18.47
C PRO A 29 -10.89 -17.76 -18.42
N ALA A 30 -11.41 -18.25 -17.29
CA ALA A 30 -12.84 -18.50 -17.11
C ALA A 30 -13.65 -17.20 -17.15
N LEU A 31 -13.18 -16.15 -16.44
CA LEU A 31 -13.80 -14.83 -16.44
C LEU A 31 -13.66 -14.12 -17.80
N GLU A 32 -12.52 -14.24 -18.47
CA GLU A 32 -12.31 -13.70 -19.82
C GLU A 32 -13.25 -14.37 -20.83
N SER A 33 -13.38 -15.70 -20.78
CA SER A 33 -14.31 -16.44 -21.63
C SER A 33 -15.77 -16.06 -21.37
N LEU A 34 -16.15 -15.90 -20.09
CA LEU A 34 -17.47 -15.42 -19.69
C LEU A 34 -17.75 -14.02 -20.26
N LEU A 35 -16.79 -13.10 -20.11
CA LEU A 35 -16.90 -11.73 -20.64
C LEU A 35 -17.05 -11.73 -22.17
N SER A 36 -16.17 -12.45 -22.88
CA SER A 36 -16.25 -12.55 -24.34
C SER A 36 -17.56 -13.16 -24.83
N SER A 37 -18.12 -14.13 -24.10
CA SER A 37 -19.43 -14.69 -24.42
C SER A 37 -20.56 -13.69 -24.23
N TRP A 38 -20.48 -12.87 -23.19
CA TRP A 38 -21.45 -11.82 -22.90
C TRP A 38 -21.41 -10.72 -23.98
N GLU A 39 -20.21 -10.31 -24.41
CA GLU A 39 -20.02 -9.33 -25.48
C GLU A 39 -20.58 -9.85 -26.82
N ARG A 40 -20.28 -11.10 -27.19
CA ARG A 40 -20.86 -11.74 -28.40
C ARG A 40 -22.38 -11.87 -28.34
N GLY A 41 -22.94 -11.99 -27.13
CA GLY A 41 -24.38 -12.01 -26.87
C GLY A 41 -25.05 -10.64 -26.93
N GLY A 42 -24.32 -9.57 -27.30
CA GLY A 42 -24.86 -8.22 -27.43
C GLY A 42 -24.69 -7.34 -26.19
N GLY A 43 -23.96 -7.80 -25.16
CA GLY A 43 -23.58 -6.95 -24.02
C GLY A 43 -24.75 -6.41 -23.17
N GLY A 44 -25.88 -7.12 -23.15
CA GLY A 44 -27.12 -6.63 -22.54
C GLY A 44 -27.20 -6.86 -21.02
N ASP A 45 -27.31 -8.11 -20.59
CA ASP A 45 -27.64 -8.44 -19.20
C ASP A 45 -26.39 -8.44 -18.30
N VAL A 46 -26.04 -7.26 -17.80
CA VAL A 46 -24.93 -7.02 -16.86
C VAL A 46 -25.16 -7.75 -15.53
N ALA A 47 -26.42 -7.95 -15.11
CA ALA A 47 -26.73 -8.64 -13.86
C ALA A 47 -26.38 -10.13 -13.98
N SER A 48 -26.75 -10.77 -15.09
CA SER A 48 -26.38 -12.17 -15.35
C SER A 48 -24.86 -12.37 -15.48
N LEU A 49 -24.14 -11.43 -16.12
CA LEU A 49 -22.67 -11.44 -16.14
C LEU A 49 -22.08 -11.43 -14.72
N ARG A 50 -22.59 -10.55 -13.86
CA ARG A 50 -22.15 -10.44 -12.46
C ARG A 50 -22.35 -11.74 -11.69
N GLU A 51 -23.56 -12.31 -11.74
CA GLU A 51 -23.86 -13.53 -10.97
C GLU A 51 -22.99 -14.70 -11.43
N ARG A 52 -22.82 -14.90 -12.74
CA ARG A 52 -21.94 -15.94 -13.27
C ARG A 52 -20.47 -15.73 -12.92
N ALA A 53 -20.01 -14.47 -12.91
CA ALA A 53 -18.65 -14.14 -12.50
C ALA A 53 -18.45 -14.47 -11.02
N TYR A 54 -19.42 -14.12 -10.16
CA TYR A 54 -19.40 -14.47 -8.74
C TYR A 54 -19.39 -15.99 -8.52
N GLU A 55 -20.26 -16.75 -9.19
CA GLU A 55 -20.27 -18.22 -9.13
C GLU A 55 -18.91 -18.83 -9.53
N THR A 56 -18.28 -18.28 -10.58
CA THR A 56 -16.95 -18.70 -11.04
C THR A 56 -15.88 -18.44 -9.98
N ILE A 57 -15.93 -17.28 -9.32
CA ILE A 57 -15.01 -16.88 -8.25
C ILE A 57 -15.22 -17.77 -7.01
N GLU A 58 -16.46 -17.99 -6.59
CA GLU A 58 -16.79 -18.80 -5.41
C GLU A 58 -16.40 -20.26 -5.56
N ALA A 59 -16.56 -20.84 -6.75
CA ALA A 59 -16.11 -22.21 -7.02
C ALA A 59 -14.59 -22.36 -6.81
N VAL A 60 -13.81 -21.36 -7.22
CA VAL A 60 -12.37 -21.34 -6.99
C VAL A 60 -12.05 -21.10 -5.51
N LEU A 61 -12.67 -20.11 -4.88
CA LEU A 61 -12.40 -19.76 -3.49
C LEU A 61 -12.78 -20.85 -2.48
N GLY A 62 -13.88 -21.59 -2.73
CA GLY A 62 -14.27 -22.73 -1.89
C GLY A 62 -13.18 -23.82 -1.80
N TYR A 63 -12.43 -24.03 -2.89
CA TYR A 63 -11.31 -24.95 -2.87
C TYR A 63 -10.03 -24.28 -2.34
N TYR A 64 -9.58 -23.19 -2.95
CA TYR A 64 -8.26 -22.63 -2.67
C TYR A 64 -8.19 -21.89 -1.33
N ALA A 65 -9.20 -21.08 -1.00
CA ALA A 65 -9.21 -20.30 0.24
C ALA A 65 -9.80 -21.14 1.40
N ASP A 66 -11.01 -21.68 1.21
CA ASP A 66 -11.75 -22.32 2.30
C ASP A 66 -11.19 -23.69 2.69
N THR A 67 -10.60 -24.42 1.73
CA THR A 67 -10.01 -25.74 1.99
C THR A 67 -8.49 -25.67 2.09
N CYS A 68 -7.79 -25.30 1.01
CA CYS A 68 -6.34 -25.43 0.94
C CYS A 68 -5.61 -24.44 1.86
N ALA A 69 -5.86 -23.13 1.73
CA ALA A 69 -5.17 -22.11 2.51
C ALA A 69 -5.46 -22.23 4.01
N ALA A 70 -6.72 -22.52 4.38
CA ALA A 70 -7.10 -22.76 5.77
C ALA A 70 -6.40 -24.00 6.35
N ALA A 71 -6.29 -25.11 5.60
CA ALA A 71 -5.58 -26.31 6.06
C ALA A 71 -4.08 -26.05 6.30
N ARG A 72 -3.40 -25.39 5.35
CA ARG A 72 -1.99 -25.01 5.50
C ARG A 72 -1.77 -24.08 6.69
N ALA A 73 -2.65 -23.10 6.89
CA ALA A 73 -2.59 -22.20 8.02
C ALA A 73 -2.80 -22.90 9.37
N ALA A 74 -3.68 -23.90 9.44
CA ALA A 74 -3.88 -24.71 10.65
C ALA A 74 -2.65 -25.57 10.97
N GLU A 75 -2.07 -26.24 9.96
CA GLU A 75 -0.83 -27.01 10.12
C GLU A 75 0.34 -26.13 10.58
N TYR A 76 0.49 -24.95 9.97
CA TYR A 76 1.44 -23.94 10.38
C TYR A 76 1.22 -23.51 11.85
N TYR A 77 -0.02 -23.28 12.27
CA TYR A 77 -0.34 -22.90 13.64
C TYR A 77 0.13 -23.97 14.64
N ASP A 78 -0.20 -25.24 14.38
CA ASP A 78 0.23 -26.37 15.22
C ASP A 78 1.76 -26.49 15.26
N ALA A 79 2.44 -26.26 14.13
CA ALA A 79 3.90 -26.27 14.04
C ALA A 79 4.56 -25.14 14.85
N VAL A 80 4.05 -23.90 14.73
CA VAL A 80 4.54 -22.77 15.54
C VAL A 80 4.32 -23.07 17.03
N ARG A 81 3.12 -23.52 17.39
CA ARG A 81 2.76 -23.87 18.77
C ARG A 81 3.69 -24.95 19.35
N ALA A 82 4.00 -25.99 18.58
CA ALA A 82 4.96 -27.02 18.98
C ALA A 82 6.38 -26.45 19.14
N SER A 83 6.84 -25.62 18.20
CA SER A 83 8.17 -24.97 18.26
C SER A 83 8.34 -24.07 19.49
N GLN A 84 7.24 -23.50 19.98
CA GLN A 84 7.19 -22.64 21.16
C GLN A 84 6.96 -23.43 22.46
N GLY A 85 7.05 -24.76 22.47
CA GLY A 85 6.97 -25.56 23.70
C GLY A 85 5.54 -25.75 24.24
N PHE A 86 4.52 -25.50 23.43
CA PHE A 86 3.11 -25.73 23.77
C PHE A 86 2.49 -26.91 22.99
N PRO A 87 3.10 -28.09 22.78
CA PRO A 87 2.47 -29.14 21.97
C PRO A 87 1.18 -29.73 22.60
N GLY A 88 0.25 -30.22 21.76
CA GLY A 88 -0.78 -31.21 22.12
C GLY A 88 -1.97 -30.79 23.01
N LYS A 89 -2.02 -29.57 23.56
CA LYS A 89 -3.16 -29.10 24.38
C LYS A 89 -4.32 -28.49 23.57
N TYR A 90 -4.03 -28.07 22.36
CA TYR A 90 -4.96 -27.53 21.38
C TYR A 90 -4.47 -27.99 20.01
N ARG A 91 -5.42 -28.29 19.13
CA ARG A 91 -5.18 -28.68 17.74
C ARG A 91 -5.90 -27.68 16.85
N ALA A 92 -5.17 -27.10 15.92
CA ALA A 92 -5.73 -26.12 15.03
C ALA A 92 -6.83 -26.70 14.14
N VAL A 93 -7.86 -25.89 13.86
CA VAL A 93 -8.93 -26.19 12.91
C VAL A 93 -8.73 -25.36 11.65
N ALA A 94 -9.02 -25.97 10.49
CA ALA A 94 -8.95 -25.31 9.20
C ALA A 94 -10.25 -24.51 8.97
N GLU A 95 -10.30 -23.28 9.46
CA GLU A 95 -11.42 -22.35 9.23
C GLU A 95 -10.90 -21.08 8.54
N SER A 96 -11.32 -20.83 7.29
CA SER A 96 -10.85 -19.68 6.50
C SER A 96 -11.31 -18.33 7.03
N MET A 97 -12.42 -18.30 7.79
CA MET A 97 -13.07 -17.06 8.21
C MET A 97 -13.51 -16.16 7.04
N ARG A 98 -13.64 -16.71 5.83
CA ARG A 98 -14.09 -15.95 4.66
C ARG A 98 -15.55 -15.56 4.79
N ASP A 99 -15.87 -14.37 4.28
CA ASP A 99 -17.24 -13.87 4.15
C ASP A 99 -17.63 -13.82 2.66
N PRO A 100 -18.39 -14.81 2.16
CA PRO A 100 -18.85 -14.83 0.77
C PRO A 100 -19.73 -13.61 0.42
N ASP A 101 -20.51 -13.07 1.36
CA ASP A 101 -21.36 -11.90 1.11
C ASP A 101 -20.51 -10.64 0.89
N ALA A 102 -19.39 -10.51 1.61
CA ALA A 102 -18.40 -9.45 1.35
C ALA A 102 -17.75 -9.61 -0.04
N THR A 103 -17.48 -10.84 -0.46
CA THR A 103 -16.96 -11.14 -1.82
C THR A 103 -17.97 -10.75 -2.89
N LEU A 104 -19.24 -11.12 -2.73
CA LEU A 104 -20.33 -10.71 -3.61
C LEU A 104 -20.48 -9.18 -3.65
N GLY A 105 -20.39 -8.51 -2.50
CA GLY A 105 -20.38 -7.05 -2.41
C GLY A 105 -19.27 -6.40 -3.24
N ALA A 106 -18.06 -6.98 -3.22
CA ALA A 106 -16.95 -6.52 -4.05
C ALA A 106 -17.22 -6.73 -5.55
N VAL A 107 -17.70 -7.91 -5.95
CA VAL A 107 -18.05 -8.20 -7.35
C VAL A 107 -19.15 -7.26 -7.87
N ARG A 108 -20.17 -6.98 -7.05
CA ARG A 108 -21.21 -5.97 -7.33
C ARG A 108 -20.65 -4.59 -7.54
N TYR A 109 -19.60 -4.20 -6.81
CA TYR A 109 -18.93 -2.93 -7.03
C TYR A 109 -18.09 -2.94 -8.32
N PHE A 110 -17.38 -4.04 -8.59
CA PHE A 110 -16.52 -4.15 -9.78
C PHE A 110 -17.29 -4.14 -11.09
N ILE A 111 -18.52 -4.67 -11.13
CA ILE A 111 -19.34 -4.69 -12.35
C ILE A 111 -19.62 -3.29 -12.90
N GLY A 112 -19.54 -2.25 -12.05
CA GLY A 112 -19.61 -0.85 -12.50
C GLY A 112 -18.57 -0.52 -13.58
N LYS A 113 -17.43 -1.21 -13.61
CA LYS A 113 -16.41 -1.03 -14.66
C LYS A 113 -16.85 -1.49 -16.04
N VAL A 114 -17.72 -2.51 -16.11
CA VAL A 114 -18.36 -2.89 -17.38
C VAL A 114 -19.27 -1.76 -17.88
N VAL A 115 -20.06 -1.16 -16.98
CA VAL A 115 -20.96 -0.05 -17.29
C VAL A 115 -20.18 1.21 -17.72
N GLU A 116 -19.01 1.44 -17.14
CA GLU A 116 -18.09 2.51 -17.50
C GLU A 116 -17.31 2.25 -18.82
N GLY A 117 -17.55 1.13 -19.50
CA GLY A 117 -16.89 0.77 -20.76
C GLY A 117 -15.46 0.23 -20.59
N ALA A 118 -15.10 -0.27 -19.41
CA ALA A 118 -13.81 -0.88 -19.09
C ALA A 118 -13.97 -2.33 -18.55
N PRO A 119 -14.55 -3.25 -19.34
CA PRO A 119 -14.86 -4.61 -18.89
C PRO A 119 -13.63 -5.47 -18.54
N GLU A 120 -12.48 -5.22 -19.16
CA GLU A 120 -11.20 -5.85 -18.81
C GLU A 120 -10.74 -5.48 -17.39
N VAL A 121 -11.06 -4.26 -16.93
CA VAL A 121 -10.79 -3.83 -15.54
C VAL A 121 -11.68 -4.59 -14.56
N PHE A 122 -12.91 -4.96 -14.94
CA PHE A 122 -13.77 -5.82 -14.13
C PHE A 122 -13.13 -7.19 -13.90
N VAL A 123 -12.64 -7.84 -14.96
CA VAL A 123 -11.92 -9.12 -14.85
C VAL A 123 -10.70 -8.98 -13.97
N SER A 124 -9.86 -7.96 -14.21
CA SER A 124 -8.65 -7.72 -13.43
C SER A 124 -8.95 -7.61 -11.94
N ARG A 125 -9.96 -6.81 -11.56
CA ARG A 125 -10.38 -6.63 -10.15
C ARG A 125 -10.92 -7.92 -9.53
N CYS A 126 -11.65 -8.74 -10.28
CA CYS A 126 -12.13 -10.04 -9.81
C CYS A 126 -10.97 -11.01 -9.53
N VAL A 127 -9.95 -11.05 -10.42
CA VAL A 127 -8.76 -11.87 -10.21
C VAL A 127 -7.96 -11.39 -8.99
N THR A 128 -7.78 -10.08 -8.83
CA THR A 128 -7.15 -9.48 -7.64
C THR A 128 -7.89 -9.88 -6.36
N ARG A 129 -9.23 -9.88 -6.38
CA ARG A 129 -10.04 -10.30 -5.24
C ARG A 129 -9.81 -11.78 -4.88
N VAL A 130 -9.61 -12.67 -5.85
CA VAL A 130 -9.29 -14.07 -5.56
C VAL A 130 -7.99 -14.20 -4.76
N ASP A 131 -6.95 -13.46 -5.12
CA ASP A 131 -5.69 -13.42 -4.36
C ASP A 131 -5.89 -12.86 -2.93
N GLU A 132 -6.65 -11.77 -2.80
CA GLU A 132 -6.98 -11.17 -1.50
C GLU A 132 -7.68 -12.15 -0.56
N GLU A 133 -8.69 -12.89 -1.05
CA GLU A 133 -9.44 -13.84 -0.21
C GLU A 133 -8.58 -15.04 0.22
N ILE A 134 -7.68 -15.55 -0.64
CA ILE A 134 -6.76 -16.64 -0.28
C ILE A 134 -5.78 -16.20 0.81
N ARG A 135 -5.19 -15.00 0.68
CA ARG A 135 -4.29 -14.43 1.69
C ARG A 135 -5.02 -14.12 2.99
N ARG A 136 -6.26 -13.61 2.90
CA ARG A 136 -7.12 -13.36 4.06
C ARG A 136 -7.48 -14.67 4.76
N ALA A 137 -7.79 -15.73 4.03
CA ALA A 137 -8.12 -17.04 4.59
C ALA A 137 -6.96 -17.61 5.43
N ALA A 138 -5.74 -17.56 4.91
CA ALA A 138 -4.56 -18.02 5.65
C ALA A 138 -4.37 -17.24 6.96
N ASN A 139 -4.38 -15.90 6.89
CA ASN A 139 -4.18 -15.04 8.06
C ASN A 139 -5.35 -15.14 9.06
N GLY A 140 -6.58 -15.19 8.57
CA GLY A 140 -7.81 -15.33 9.35
C GLY A 140 -7.85 -16.66 10.10
N CYS A 141 -7.44 -17.76 9.46
CA CYS A 141 -7.35 -19.07 10.09
C CYS A 141 -6.36 -19.08 11.27
N VAL A 142 -5.16 -18.50 11.10
CA VAL A 142 -4.18 -18.40 12.20
C VAL A 142 -4.74 -17.57 13.35
N ALA A 143 -5.38 -16.44 13.07
CA ALA A 143 -5.96 -15.57 14.10
C ALA A 143 -7.16 -16.20 14.82
N HIS A 144 -8.00 -16.95 14.10
CA HIS A 144 -9.08 -17.75 14.67
C HIS A 144 -8.54 -18.75 15.68
N ASN A 145 -7.53 -19.54 15.27
CA ASN A 145 -6.90 -20.53 16.13
C ASN A 145 -6.23 -19.85 17.36
N ALA A 146 -5.54 -18.72 17.17
CA ALA A 146 -4.98 -17.93 18.27
C ALA A 146 -6.04 -17.50 19.30
N ARG A 147 -7.22 -17.09 18.84
CA ARG A 147 -8.33 -16.71 19.73
C ARG A 147 -8.91 -17.90 20.48
N LYS A 148 -9.02 -19.06 19.83
CA LYS A 148 -9.62 -20.29 20.39
C LYS A 148 -8.68 -21.07 21.30
N ASP A 149 -7.37 -20.91 21.13
CA ASP A 149 -6.37 -21.62 21.93
C ASP A 149 -6.50 -21.25 23.42
N PRO A 150 -6.62 -22.25 24.33
CA PRO A 150 -6.63 -22.02 25.77
C PRO A 150 -5.43 -21.25 26.33
N ALA A 151 -4.28 -21.28 25.63
CA ALA A 151 -3.10 -20.51 25.98
C ALA A 151 -3.27 -18.99 25.75
N LYS A 152 -4.33 -18.59 25.03
CA LYS A 152 -4.66 -17.20 24.68
C LYS A 152 -3.45 -16.40 24.16
N PRO A 153 -2.70 -16.94 23.18
CA PRO A 153 -1.56 -16.24 22.61
C PRO A 153 -1.97 -14.89 22.05
N TRP A 154 -1.08 -13.92 22.17
CA TRP A 154 -1.16 -12.73 21.32
C TRP A 154 -0.64 -13.11 19.94
N TYR A 155 -0.88 -12.31 18.92
CA TYR A 155 -0.23 -12.51 17.64
C TYR A 155 0.31 -11.19 17.10
N ALA A 156 1.34 -11.32 16.28
CA ALA A 156 1.93 -10.25 15.50
C ALA A 156 1.64 -10.44 14.02
N ARG A 157 1.63 -9.34 13.27
CA ARG A 157 1.76 -9.40 11.81
C ARG A 157 3.23 -9.27 11.47
N VAL A 158 3.79 -10.25 10.78
CA VAL A 158 5.20 -10.26 10.39
C VAL A 158 5.30 -10.04 8.88
N PRO A 159 5.98 -8.96 8.42
CA PRO A 159 6.18 -8.71 7.00
C PRO A 159 7.08 -9.78 6.40
N ARG A 160 6.72 -10.27 5.22
CA ARG A 160 7.56 -11.10 4.36
C ARG A 160 7.46 -10.51 2.96
N GLY A 161 8.51 -10.66 2.14
CA GLY A 161 8.47 -10.28 0.72
C GLY A 161 7.85 -8.89 0.47
N GLU A 162 6.93 -8.83 -0.47
CA GLU A 162 6.11 -7.64 -0.73
C GLU A 162 5.03 -7.49 0.37
N THR A 163 4.91 -6.31 0.97
CA THR A 163 3.92 -6.04 2.03
C THR A 163 3.40 -4.61 1.91
N CYS A 164 2.08 -4.43 1.91
CA CYS A 164 1.45 -3.10 1.79
C CYS A 164 1.67 -2.24 3.04
N GLY A 165 1.52 -0.91 2.92
CA GLY A 165 1.78 0.03 4.02
C GLY A 165 0.88 -0.19 5.24
N PHE A 166 -0.36 -0.66 5.05
CA PHE A 166 -1.25 -0.98 6.16
C PHE A 166 -0.77 -2.23 6.93
N CYS A 167 -0.32 -3.27 6.23
CA CYS A 167 0.24 -4.45 6.87
C CYS A 167 1.56 -4.14 7.58
N LEU A 168 2.41 -3.28 6.99
CA LEU A 168 3.62 -2.75 7.63
C LEU A 168 3.29 -1.92 8.89
N MET A 169 2.23 -1.10 8.84
CA MET A 169 1.73 -0.39 10.01
C MET A 169 1.31 -1.36 11.13
N LEU A 170 0.50 -2.38 10.83
CA LEU A 170 0.11 -3.35 11.86
C LEU A 170 1.29 -4.18 12.36
N ALA A 171 2.29 -4.40 11.51
CA ALA A 171 3.51 -5.11 11.89
C ALA A 171 4.39 -4.31 12.86
N SER A 172 4.32 -2.98 12.88
CA SER A 172 5.09 -2.18 13.86
C SER A 172 4.53 -2.30 15.28
N PHE A 173 3.34 -2.87 15.47
CA PHE A 173 2.74 -2.99 16.80
C PHE A 173 3.17 -4.27 17.54
N GLY A 174 3.98 -5.15 16.93
CA GLY A 174 4.47 -6.37 17.59
C GLY A 174 3.37 -7.38 17.89
N PHE A 175 3.50 -8.12 19.00
CA PHE A 175 2.51 -9.09 19.46
C PHE A 175 1.38 -8.40 20.24
N TYR A 176 0.48 -7.69 19.54
CA TYR A 176 -0.53 -6.81 20.15
C TYR A 176 -1.98 -7.26 20.01
N ALA A 177 -2.28 -8.27 19.19
CA ALA A 177 -3.65 -8.64 18.84
C ALA A 177 -4.07 -10.00 19.41
N LYS A 178 -5.38 -10.14 19.68
CA LYS A 178 -6.03 -11.40 20.12
C LYS A 178 -7.33 -11.72 19.38
N THR A 179 -7.85 -10.78 18.60
CA THR A 179 -9.10 -10.92 17.86
C THR A 179 -8.81 -11.06 16.37
N GLU A 180 -9.73 -11.59 15.59
CA GLU A 180 -9.56 -11.79 14.15
C GLU A 180 -9.51 -10.47 13.37
N ALA A 181 -10.06 -9.38 13.93
CA ALA A 181 -10.17 -8.08 13.27
C ALA A 181 -8.83 -7.50 12.77
N ALA A 182 -7.72 -7.74 13.47
CA ALA A 182 -6.39 -7.30 13.04
C ALA A 182 -5.76 -8.21 11.97
N ALA A 183 -6.35 -9.37 11.69
CA ALA A 183 -5.96 -10.31 10.65
C ALA A 183 -6.78 -10.16 9.35
N GLU A 184 -8.01 -9.65 9.45
CA GLU A 184 -8.96 -9.48 8.33
C GLU A 184 -8.39 -8.68 7.15
N HIS A 185 -7.49 -7.73 7.41
CA HIS A 185 -6.85 -6.98 6.34
C HIS A 185 -5.76 -7.80 5.66
N SER A 186 -5.95 -8.08 4.37
CA SER A 186 -4.93 -8.62 3.45
C SER A 186 -5.23 -8.04 2.07
N HIS A 187 -4.19 -7.52 1.41
CA HIS A 187 -4.26 -7.06 0.01
C HIS A 187 -3.63 -8.10 -0.91
N ALA A 188 -3.93 -7.98 -2.20
CA ALA A 188 -3.23 -8.75 -3.22
C ALA A 188 -1.72 -8.51 -3.15
N HIS A 189 -0.94 -9.54 -3.49
CA HIS A 189 0.53 -9.59 -3.46
C HIS A 189 1.18 -9.38 -2.08
N CYS A 190 0.39 -9.24 -1.01
CA CYS A 190 0.91 -9.02 0.33
C CYS A 190 1.31 -10.35 1.00
N ASP A 191 2.60 -10.55 1.24
CA ASP A 191 3.19 -11.79 1.78
C ASP A 191 3.25 -11.83 3.30
N CYS A 192 2.79 -10.79 3.99
CA CYS A 192 2.74 -10.78 5.44
C CYS A 192 1.94 -11.96 6.02
N ARG A 193 2.40 -12.46 7.17
CA ARG A 193 1.79 -13.58 7.89
C ARG A 193 1.50 -13.22 9.34
N ILE A 194 0.42 -13.78 9.85
CA ILE A 194 0.13 -13.76 11.28
C ILE A 194 1.00 -14.80 11.99
N VAL A 195 1.64 -14.39 13.08
CA VAL A 195 2.48 -15.26 13.90
C VAL A 195 1.94 -15.26 15.34
N PRO A 196 1.47 -16.40 15.87
CA PRO A 196 1.07 -16.48 17.27
C PRO A 196 2.31 -16.43 18.17
N GLY A 197 2.24 -15.59 19.19
CA GLY A 197 3.21 -15.46 20.26
C GLY A 197 2.65 -16.02 21.56
N PHE A 198 3.29 -17.06 22.04
CA PHE A 198 3.01 -17.65 23.34
C PHE A 198 3.90 -16.97 24.39
N ASP A 199 3.60 -17.13 25.67
CA ASP A 199 4.43 -16.71 26.83
C ASP A 199 4.83 -15.22 27.01
N GLY A 200 4.55 -14.34 26.05
CA GLY A 200 4.83 -12.91 26.14
C GLY A 200 6.27 -12.50 25.83
N VAL A 201 7.16 -13.45 25.50
CA VAL A 201 8.56 -13.18 25.08
C VAL A 201 8.90 -13.81 23.72
N THR A 202 7.87 -14.13 22.92
CA THR A 202 8.06 -14.67 21.56
C THR A 202 8.86 -13.70 20.69
N THR A 203 9.82 -14.24 19.94
CA THR A 203 10.61 -13.50 18.95
C THR A 203 10.57 -14.22 17.61
N VAL A 204 10.75 -13.46 16.52
CA VAL A 204 10.90 -13.98 15.15
C VAL A 204 12.19 -13.41 14.58
N LYS A 205 13.07 -14.26 14.06
CA LYS A 205 14.37 -13.80 13.55
C LYS A 205 14.16 -12.81 12.40
N GLY A 206 14.81 -11.65 12.48
CA GLY A 206 14.72 -10.59 11.46
C GLY A 206 13.46 -9.71 11.55
N TYR A 207 12.60 -9.94 12.54
CA TYR A 207 11.45 -9.07 12.81
C TYR A 207 11.75 -8.20 14.03
N ASP A 208 11.85 -6.89 13.79
CA ASP A 208 12.13 -5.86 14.80
C ASP A 208 10.93 -4.91 14.91
N PRO A 209 9.88 -5.28 15.69
CA PRO A 209 8.70 -4.43 15.82
C PRO A 209 9.01 -3.09 16.49
N ASP A 210 10.00 -3.01 17.38
CA ASP A 210 10.35 -1.78 18.09
C ASP A 210 10.96 -0.76 17.13
N GLY A 211 11.95 -1.17 16.32
CA GLY A 211 12.49 -0.30 15.28
C GLY A 211 11.46 0.06 14.20
N MET A 212 10.56 -0.86 13.85
CA MET A 212 9.42 -0.55 12.97
C MET A 212 8.48 0.48 13.60
N TYR A 213 8.30 0.46 14.93
CA TYR A 213 7.45 1.40 15.65
C TYR A 213 8.06 2.80 15.70
N GLU A 214 9.38 2.91 15.84
CA GLU A 214 10.09 4.19 15.68
C GLU A 214 9.83 4.79 14.28
N ARG A 215 9.98 3.98 13.23
CA ARG A 215 9.72 4.41 11.84
C ARG A 215 8.25 4.70 11.55
N TYR A 216 7.33 4.01 12.22
CA TYR A 216 5.90 4.37 12.24
C TYR A 216 5.70 5.77 12.81
N ASN A 217 6.39 6.12 13.90
CA ASN A 217 6.30 7.45 14.50
C ASN A 217 6.92 8.53 13.60
N ASP A 218 7.99 8.21 12.85
CA ASP A 218 8.53 9.12 11.82
C ASP A 218 7.52 9.41 10.71
N CYS A 219 6.81 8.37 10.25
CA CYS A 219 5.73 8.53 9.26
C CYS A 219 4.57 9.37 9.83
N LEU A 220 4.19 9.12 11.09
CA LEU A 220 3.16 9.89 11.77
C LEU A 220 3.57 11.36 11.94
N ALA A 221 4.83 11.63 12.28
CA ALA A 221 5.38 12.98 12.41
C ALA A 221 5.36 13.73 11.06
N ALA A 222 5.69 13.06 9.95
CA ALA A 222 5.60 13.65 8.60
C ALA A 222 4.19 14.11 8.22
N LEU A 223 3.16 13.52 8.83
CA LEU A 223 1.74 13.89 8.67
C LEU A 223 1.28 14.98 9.65
N GLY A 224 2.16 15.50 10.51
CA GLY A 224 1.84 16.45 11.57
C GLY A 224 1.37 15.79 12.87
N GLY A 225 1.69 14.51 13.07
CA GLY A 225 1.24 13.76 14.23
C GLY A 225 -0.25 13.41 14.17
N ARG A 226 -0.79 12.94 15.30
CA ARG A 226 -2.24 12.70 15.44
C ARG A 226 -3.03 14.00 15.33
N ASP A 227 -2.49 15.10 15.83
CA ASP A 227 -3.13 16.41 15.78
C ASP A 227 -3.25 16.94 14.35
N GLY A 228 -2.20 16.76 13.53
CA GLY A 228 -2.26 17.09 12.10
C GLY A 228 -3.33 16.30 11.37
N ILE A 229 -3.44 14.99 11.62
CA ILE A 229 -4.49 14.13 11.03
C ILE A 229 -5.88 14.53 11.54
N ALA A 230 -6.03 14.84 12.83
CA ALA A 230 -7.28 15.32 13.39
C ALA A 230 -7.70 16.66 12.77
N SER A 231 -6.76 17.59 12.61
CA SER A 231 -7.00 18.86 11.94
C SER A 231 -7.47 18.65 10.50
N ASP A 232 -6.83 17.75 9.74
CA ASP A 232 -7.25 17.42 8.37
C ASP A 232 -8.68 16.85 8.34
N TRP A 233 -9.02 15.95 9.29
CA TRP A 233 -10.35 15.36 9.40
C TRP A 233 -11.45 16.40 9.65
N TYR A 234 -11.17 17.38 10.52
CA TYR A 234 -12.16 18.41 10.84
C TYR A 234 -12.21 19.54 9.81
N ALA A 235 -11.13 19.76 9.05
CA ALA A 235 -11.08 20.71 7.94
C ALA A 235 -11.66 20.16 6.62
N MET A 236 -11.82 18.84 6.50
CA MET A 236 -12.49 18.19 5.38
C MET A 236 -13.92 18.73 5.19
N PRO A 237 -14.39 18.90 3.93
CA PRO A 237 -15.78 19.22 3.66
C PRO A 237 -16.75 18.30 4.40
N GLU A 238 -17.81 18.87 4.97
CA GLU A 238 -18.73 18.15 5.84
C GLU A 238 -19.40 16.97 5.12
N ASP A 239 -19.80 17.16 3.86
CA ASP A 239 -20.42 16.13 3.03
C ASP A 239 -19.48 14.95 2.73
N GLU A 240 -18.18 15.23 2.53
CA GLU A 240 -17.15 14.21 2.38
C GLU A 240 -16.96 13.42 3.68
N ARG A 241 -16.88 14.13 4.82
CA ARG A 241 -16.76 13.51 6.14
C ARG A 241 -17.99 12.65 6.46
N GLU A 242 -19.20 13.15 6.23
CA GLU A 242 -20.44 12.38 6.40
C GLU A 242 -20.51 11.15 5.49
N ALA A 243 -20.01 11.24 4.26
CA ALA A 243 -19.91 10.09 3.37
C ALA A 243 -18.94 9.02 3.91
N LEU A 244 -17.85 9.40 4.56
CA LEU A 244 -16.97 8.47 5.29
C LEU A 244 -17.70 7.87 6.50
N VAL A 245 -18.37 8.69 7.32
CA VAL A 245 -19.12 8.22 8.49
C VAL A 245 -20.21 7.20 8.11
N ARG A 246 -20.95 7.46 7.03
CA ARG A 246 -21.96 6.52 6.50
C ARG A 246 -21.35 5.19 6.08
N ARG A 247 -20.21 5.21 5.36
CA ARG A 247 -19.47 3.99 4.94
C ARG A 247 -19.01 3.14 6.13
N HIS A 248 -18.82 3.73 7.30
CA HIS A 248 -18.43 3.04 8.53
C HIS A 248 -19.59 2.83 9.50
N GLY A 249 -20.82 2.70 8.99
CA GLY A 249 -22.01 2.32 9.76
C GLY A 249 -22.53 3.44 10.65
N ASN A 250 -22.39 4.70 10.20
CA ASN A 250 -22.78 5.90 10.95
C ASN A 250 -22.06 6.06 12.29
N LYS A 251 -20.84 5.53 12.41
CA LYS A 251 -20.01 5.61 13.63
C LYS A 251 -18.79 6.47 13.36
N GLU A 252 -18.84 7.73 13.78
CA GLU A 252 -17.76 8.70 13.53
C GLU A 252 -16.39 8.21 14.03
N GLY A 253 -16.32 7.66 15.24
CA GLY A 253 -15.05 7.14 15.77
C GLY A 253 -14.45 6.00 14.93
N LYS A 254 -15.27 5.15 14.31
CA LYS A 254 -14.79 4.10 13.38
C LYS A 254 -14.29 4.72 12.08
N ALA A 255 -15.01 5.70 11.54
CA ALA A 255 -14.63 6.40 10.33
C ALA A 255 -13.31 7.18 10.51
N TYR A 256 -13.17 7.89 11.63
CA TYR A 256 -11.94 8.60 11.97
C TYR A 256 -10.76 7.64 12.14
N THR A 257 -10.95 6.50 12.82
CA THR A 257 -9.89 5.48 12.97
C THR A 257 -9.46 4.92 11.62
N ALA A 258 -10.41 4.62 10.73
CA ALA A 258 -10.12 4.16 9.38
C ALA A 258 -9.38 5.24 8.56
N TYR A 259 -9.80 6.50 8.66
CA TYR A 259 -9.13 7.64 8.04
C TYR A 259 -7.69 7.79 8.53
N LEU A 260 -7.47 7.81 9.85
CA LEU A 260 -6.14 7.91 10.46
C LEU A 260 -5.23 6.77 9.97
N ASN A 261 -5.70 5.53 10.08
CA ASN A 261 -4.91 4.38 9.65
C ASN A 261 -4.59 4.42 8.14
N ASN A 262 -5.54 4.88 7.32
CA ASN A 262 -5.31 5.04 5.89
C ASN A 262 -4.27 6.14 5.58
N ARG A 263 -4.30 7.27 6.30
CA ARG A 263 -3.31 8.34 6.14
C ARG A 263 -1.90 7.84 6.48
N VAL A 264 -1.74 7.15 7.61
CA VAL A 264 -0.44 6.60 8.02
C VAL A 264 0.03 5.49 7.09
N ALA A 265 -0.84 4.55 6.73
CA ALA A 265 -0.51 3.49 5.76
C ALA A 265 -0.07 4.07 4.40
N SER A 266 -0.76 5.12 3.92
CA SER A 266 -0.41 5.80 2.67
C SER A 266 0.95 6.49 2.74
N GLU A 267 1.34 7.02 3.90
CA GLU A 267 2.67 7.60 4.11
C GLU A 267 3.75 6.52 4.15
N ILE A 268 3.47 5.37 4.78
CA ILE A 268 4.37 4.22 4.79
C ILE A 268 4.61 3.69 3.36
N GLU A 269 3.61 3.71 2.48
CA GLU A 269 3.75 3.31 1.07
C GLU A 269 4.69 4.21 0.26
N LEU A 270 5.04 5.39 0.77
CA LEU A 270 6.05 6.26 0.15
C LEU A 270 7.47 5.90 0.57
N ARG A 271 7.62 5.06 1.60
CA ARG A 271 8.89 4.66 2.19
C ARG A 271 9.48 3.44 1.47
N ASP A 272 10.79 3.27 1.58
CA ASP A 272 11.42 2.01 1.17
C ASP A 272 10.94 0.91 2.13
N PRO A 273 10.32 -0.19 1.63
CA PRO A 273 9.84 -1.26 2.49
C PRO A 273 10.94 -1.91 3.34
N SER A 274 12.17 -1.98 2.81
CA SER A 274 13.35 -2.54 3.48
C SER A 274 13.80 -1.62 4.63
N TRP A 275 13.70 -0.30 4.40
CA TRP A 275 13.96 0.70 5.44
C TRP A 275 12.92 0.59 6.53
N TYR A 276 11.64 0.54 6.15
CA TYR A 276 10.57 0.48 7.13
C TYR A 276 10.66 -0.81 7.96
N ALA A 277 10.90 -1.96 7.33
CA ALA A 277 10.97 -3.25 8.01
C ALA A 277 12.24 -3.42 8.88
N GLY A 278 13.42 -3.01 8.38
CA GLY A 278 14.71 -3.35 9.02
C GLY A 278 15.72 -2.21 9.13
N GLY A 279 15.37 -0.99 8.73
CA GLY A 279 16.26 0.18 8.73
C GLY A 279 17.25 0.22 7.55
N GLU A 280 17.19 -0.75 6.62
CA GLU A 280 18.08 -0.79 5.45
C GLU A 280 17.58 0.10 4.31
N HIS A 281 18.42 1.00 3.82
CA HIS A 281 18.09 1.84 2.66
C HIS A 281 18.67 1.23 1.37
N LYS A 282 17.84 1.02 0.35
CA LYS A 282 18.35 0.65 -0.99
C LYS A 282 18.99 1.81 -1.74
N GLY A 283 18.85 3.03 -1.21
CA GLY A 283 19.29 4.26 -1.88
C GLY A 283 18.49 4.51 -3.16
N ILE A 284 19.15 5.09 -4.17
CA ILE A 284 18.51 5.36 -5.45
C ILE A 284 18.42 4.07 -6.28
N THR A 285 17.21 3.74 -6.72
CA THR A 285 16.93 2.61 -7.60
C THR A 285 16.23 3.07 -8.89
N PHE A 286 16.06 2.15 -9.84
CA PHE A 286 15.45 2.41 -11.14
C PHE A 286 14.57 1.23 -11.55
N THR A 287 13.46 1.49 -12.24
CA THR A 287 12.59 0.42 -12.78
C THR A 287 13.30 -0.45 -13.81
N ASP A 288 14.22 0.13 -14.56
CA ASP A 288 15.00 -0.56 -15.58
C ASP A 288 16.31 0.19 -15.92
N ASP A 289 17.14 -0.50 -16.69
CA ASP A 289 18.46 -0.02 -17.11
C ASP A 289 18.42 1.15 -18.09
N ALA A 290 17.35 1.32 -18.87
CA ALA A 290 17.22 2.45 -19.78
C ALA A 290 16.94 3.74 -19.00
N VAL A 291 16.03 3.70 -18.03
CA VAL A 291 15.77 4.80 -17.10
C VAL A 291 17.04 5.18 -16.36
N ARG A 292 17.78 4.20 -15.83
CA ARG A 292 19.07 4.44 -15.16
C ARG A 292 20.06 5.19 -16.04
N ARG A 293 20.26 4.74 -17.29
CA ARG A 293 21.21 5.38 -18.22
C ARG A 293 20.82 6.82 -18.53
N ASP A 294 19.53 7.09 -18.74
CA ASP A 294 19.04 8.43 -19.03
C ASP A 294 19.24 9.38 -17.84
N LYS A 295 18.77 8.99 -16.64
CA LYS A 295 18.91 9.79 -15.42
C LYS A 295 20.38 10.05 -15.07
N VAL A 296 21.24 9.03 -15.09
CA VAL A 296 22.68 9.19 -14.84
C VAL A 296 23.34 10.14 -15.84
N LYS A 297 22.94 10.12 -17.11
CA LYS A 297 23.44 11.07 -18.11
C LYS A 297 23.02 12.50 -17.78
N ARG A 298 21.75 12.73 -17.40
CA ARG A 298 21.25 14.05 -16.98
C ARG A 298 21.99 14.56 -15.73
N TRP A 299 22.23 13.69 -14.75
CA TRP A 299 22.89 14.06 -13.49
C TRP A 299 24.38 14.42 -13.60
N ARG A 300 25.04 14.09 -14.72
CA ARG A 300 26.39 14.59 -15.00
C ARG A 300 26.40 16.08 -15.32
N VAL A 301 25.29 16.62 -15.82
CA VAL A 301 25.13 18.04 -16.15
C VAL A 301 24.54 18.79 -14.96
N ASP A 302 23.44 18.27 -14.39
CA ASP A 302 22.78 18.84 -13.23
C ASP A 302 22.49 17.75 -12.19
N PRO A 303 23.28 17.65 -11.11
CA PRO A 303 23.11 16.63 -10.09
C PRO A 303 21.96 16.93 -9.11
N GLY A 304 21.21 18.03 -9.29
CA GLY A 304 20.22 18.48 -8.32
C GLY A 304 19.14 17.45 -7.98
N GLU A 305 18.59 16.77 -9.00
CA GLU A 305 17.59 15.72 -8.79
C GLU A 305 18.16 14.54 -7.98
N ARG A 306 19.39 14.09 -8.31
CA ARG A 306 20.10 13.04 -7.58
C ARG A 306 20.31 13.40 -6.11
N ARG A 307 20.78 14.62 -5.82
CA ARG A 307 21.07 15.06 -4.46
C ARG A 307 19.82 15.11 -3.60
N THR A 308 18.71 15.64 -4.13
CA THR A 308 17.44 15.62 -3.41
C THR A 308 16.98 14.19 -3.15
N ALA A 309 17.11 13.30 -4.13
CA ALA A 309 16.79 11.89 -3.94
C ALA A 309 17.68 11.24 -2.85
N GLU A 310 18.99 11.50 -2.81
CA GLU A 310 19.86 10.99 -1.74
C GLU A 310 19.41 11.43 -0.33
N LYS A 311 18.97 12.69 -0.19
CA LYS A 311 18.42 13.20 1.08
C LYS A 311 17.08 12.55 1.43
N LEU A 312 16.17 12.41 0.45
CA LEU A 312 14.90 11.71 0.65
C LEU A 312 15.10 10.24 1.04
N ALA A 313 16.07 9.56 0.41
CA ALA A 313 16.44 8.19 0.75
C ALA A 313 16.93 8.11 2.21
N THR A 314 17.72 9.08 2.67
CA THR A 314 18.18 9.16 4.07
C THR A 314 17.02 9.33 5.05
N LEU A 315 15.95 10.01 4.63
CA LEU A 315 14.70 10.13 5.39
C LEU A 315 13.78 8.88 5.25
N GLY A 316 14.25 7.81 4.59
CA GLY A 316 13.51 6.56 4.44
C GLY A 316 12.52 6.51 3.28
N TYR A 317 12.45 7.54 2.42
CA TYR A 317 11.58 7.51 1.24
C TYR A 317 12.11 6.54 0.18
N LYS A 318 11.20 5.87 -0.54
CA LYS A 318 11.56 5.08 -1.72
C LYS A 318 11.96 6.02 -2.85
N THR A 319 13.21 5.97 -3.27
CA THR A 319 13.76 6.78 -4.36
C THR A 319 14.03 5.95 -5.61
N GLU A 320 12.94 5.42 -6.16
CA GLU A 320 12.96 4.65 -7.40
C GLU A 320 12.52 5.53 -8.56
N PHE A 321 13.40 5.77 -9.52
CA PHE A 321 13.08 6.48 -10.76
C PHE A 321 12.47 5.53 -11.79
N TRP A 322 11.56 6.05 -12.60
CA TRP A 322 10.83 5.32 -13.62
C TRP A 322 10.67 6.17 -14.89
N GLU A 323 10.09 5.59 -15.95
CA GLU A 323 9.79 6.34 -17.17
C GLU A 323 8.76 7.45 -16.88
N ASP A 324 9.27 8.69 -16.83
CA ASP A 324 8.53 9.90 -16.43
C ASP A 324 7.89 10.62 -17.62
N GLU A 325 8.03 10.10 -18.84
CA GLU A 325 7.41 10.60 -20.05
C GLU A 325 6.72 9.47 -20.83
N VAL A 326 5.40 9.56 -21.00
CA VAL A 326 4.66 8.64 -21.85
C VAL A 326 4.23 9.33 -23.13
N HIS A 327 4.68 8.83 -24.27
CA HIS A 327 4.30 9.35 -25.58
C HIS A 327 3.05 8.62 -26.09
N LEU A 328 1.88 9.24 -25.93
CA LEU A 328 0.63 8.73 -26.48
C LEU A 328 0.58 9.00 -27.99
N LYS A 329 0.17 7.99 -28.76
CA LYS A 329 -0.16 8.16 -30.19
C LYS A 329 -1.52 8.84 -30.28
N SER A 330 -1.60 9.97 -30.98
CA SER A 330 -2.89 10.57 -31.34
C SER A 330 -3.58 9.68 -32.38
N GLU A 331 -4.85 9.33 -32.14
CA GLU A 331 -5.65 8.57 -33.11
C GLU A 331 -6.05 9.41 -34.33
N ASN A 332 -6.04 10.75 -34.24
CA ASN A 332 -6.64 11.63 -35.27
C ASN A 332 -5.81 12.88 -35.66
N ALA A 333 -4.51 12.95 -35.36
CA ALA A 333 -3.64 14.04 -35.85
C ALA A 333 -2.17 13.62 -35.90
N GLN A 334 -1.37 14.18 -36.82
CA GLN A 334 0.10 14.13 -36.75
C GLN A 334 0.60 14.89 -35.51
N GLY A 335 0.56 14.23 -34.35
CA GLY A 335 1.07 14.76 -33.09
C GLY A 335 1.25 13.64 -32.06
N LYS A 336 2.37 13.67 -31.34
CA LYS A 336 2.57 12.85 -30.13
C LYS A 336 2.18 13.71 -28.93
N THR A 337 1.30 13.22 -28.07
CA THR A 337 1.02 13.87 -26.79
C THR A 337 1.91 13.23 -25.74
N THR A 338 2.85 13.99 -25.18
CA THR A 338 3.67 13.53 -24.06
C THR A 338 2.94 13.82 -22.75
N VAL A 339 2.69 12.78 -21.97
CA VAL A 339 2.22 12.90 -20.58
C VAL A 339 3.43 12.81 -19.68
N SER A 340 3.77 13.91 -19.01
CA SER A 340 4.83 13.93 -18.00
C SER A 340 4.28 13.47 -16.65
N ARG A 341 5.02 12.58 -15.99
CA ARG A 341 4.68 11.98 -14.69
C ARG A 341 5.62 12.51 -13.59
N ALA A 342 5.30 12.15 -12.35
CA ALA A 342 6.19 12.40 -11.21
C ALA A 342 7.56 11.72 -11.40
N ASP A 343 8.62 12.34 -10.90
CA ASP A 343 9.98 11.83 -11.07
C ASP A 343 10.21 10.45 -10.39
N LEU A 344 9.60 10.22 -9.21
CA LEU A 344 9.68 8.96 -8.49
C LEU A 344 8.43 8.09 -8.72
N SER A 345 8.61 6.76 -8.73
CA SER A 345 7.54 5.77 -8.95
C SER A 345 6.44 5.82 -7.87
N THR A 346 6.73 6.41 -6.72
CA THR A 346 5.78 6.66 -5.62
C THR A 346 4.83 7.85 -5.87
N GLY A 347 5.01 8.58 -6.98
CA GLY A 347 4.25 9.80 -7.27
C GLY A 347 4.84 11.06 -6.63
N ILE A 348 6.05 10.99 -6.07
CA ILE A 348 6.76 12.15 -5.55
C ILE A 348 7.49 12.88 -6.69
N GLU A 349 7.22 14.17 -6.83
CA GLU A 349 7.88 15.04 -7.79
C GLU A 349 9.03 15.81 -7.12
N ILE A 350 10.22 15.88 -7.75
CA ILE A 350 11.39 16.55 -7.19
C ILE A 350 11.58 17.93 -7.83
N LYS A 351 11.73 18.96 -6.98
CA LYS A 351 12.06 20.33 -7.38
C LYS A 351 13.23 20.86 -6.57
N THR A 352 14.41 20.84 -7.18
CA THR A 352 15.64 21.27 -6.53
C THR A 352 15.93 22.75 -6.80
N VAL A 353 16.11 23.55 -5.74
CA VAL A 353 16.31 25.01 -5.83
C VAL A 353 17.53 25.42 -5.00
N TYR A 354 18.75 25.14 -5.48
CA TYR A 354 19.99 25.38 -4.71
C TYR A 354 20.64 26.75 -4.88
N THR A 355 20.49 27.38 -6.04
CA THR A 355 21.22 28.63 -6.36
C THR A 355 20.31 29.79 -6.73
N SER A 356 19.05 29.51 -7.06
CA SER A 356 18.11 30.54 -7.46
C SER A 356 17.67 31.37 -6.26
N LYS A 357 17.77 32.69 -6.43
CA LYS A 357 17.18 33.71 -5.53
C LYS A 357 15.81 34.21 -6.00
N SER A 358 15.27 33.63 -7.07
CA SER A 358 14.10 34.17 -7.77
C SER A 358 12.81 33.48 -7.34
N GLU A 359 11.83 34.28 -6.90
CA GLU A 359 10.45 33.83 -6.71
C GLU A 359 9.88 33.16 -7.98
N ASN A 360 10.30 33.63 -9.18
CA ASN A 360 9.83 33.06 -10.44
C ASN A 360 10.24 31.60 -10.63
N THR A 361 11.33 31.14 -10.00
CA THR A 361 11.72 29.72 -10.02
C THR A 361 10.66 28.87 -9.31
N PHE A 362 10.21 29.29 -8.12
CA PHE A 362 9.14 28.60 -7.38
C PHE A 362 7.83 28.60 -8.16
N LYS A 363 7.47 29.73 -8.77
CA LYS A 363 6.30 29.84 -9.66
C LYS A 363 6.36 28.83 -10.82
N SER A 364 7.51 28.76 -11.50
CA SER A 364 7.71 27.90 -12.66
C SER A 364 7.63 26.42 -12.28
N HIS A 365 8.30 26.04 -11.19
CA HIS A 365 8.23 24.69 -10.66
C HIS A 365 6.81 24.30 -10.25
N MET A 366 6.09 25.18 -9.55
CA MET A 366 4.70 24.92 -9.17
C MET A 366 3.78 24.75 -10.38
N LYS A 367 3.95 25.59 -11.40
CA LYS A 367 3.21 25.44 -12.67
C LYS A 367 3.51 24.09 -13.35
N SER A 368 4.77 23.66 -13.34
CA SER A 368 5.18 22.37 -13.88
C SER A 368 4.55 21.20 -13.13
N VAL A 369 4.54 21.27 -11.78
CA VAL A 369 3.90 20.25 -10.93
C VAL A 369 2.42 20.11 -11.27
N ALA A 370 1.68 21.23 -11.39
CA ALA A 370 0.25 21.22 -11.70
C ALA A 370 -0.11 20.62 -13.07
N ASN A 371 0.86 20.53 -13.99
CA ASN A 371 0.67 19.96 -15.33
C ASN A 371 1.10 18.49 -15.44
N LYS A 372 1.71 17.91 -14.39
CA LYS A 372 2.15 16.51 -14.37
C LYS A 372 1.01 15.60 -13.89
N SER A 373 0.97 14.40 -14.46
CA SER A 373 0.02 13.36 -14.05
C SER A 373 0.60 12.49 -12.93
N GLY A 374 -0.26 12.01 -12.02
CA GLY A 374 0.13 11.06 -10.97
C GLY A 374 0.99 11.62 -9.84
N VAL A 375 1.10 12.95 -9.71
CA VAL A 375 1.81 13.58 -8.59
C VAL A 375 0.96 13.47 -7.32
N ARG A 376 1.49 12.80 -6.28
CA ARG A 376 0.91 12.77 -4.92
C ARG A 376 1.24 14.06 -4.18
N PHE A 377 2.51 14.49 -4.24
CA PHE A 377 2.97 15.82 -3.83
C PHE A 377 4.34 16.11 -4.47
N ALA A 378 4.74 17.38 -4.43
CA ALA A 378 6.09 17.78 -4.83
C ALA A 378 6.97 18.06 -3.60
N VAL A 379 8.25 17.70 -3.70
CA VAL A 379 9.30 18.08 -2.76
C VAL A 379 10.08 19.25 -3.34
N PHE A 380 10.06 20.38 -2.65
CA PHE A 380 10.92 21.52 -2.94
C PHE A 380 12.16 21.47 -2.04
N ASP A 381 13.31 21.13 -2.61
CA ASP A 381 14.59 21.12 -1.89
C ASP A 381 15.25 22.49 -1.95
N VAL A 382 15.25 23.18 -0.81
CA VAL A 382 15.93 24.46 -0.58
C VAL A 382 17.09 24.32 0.40
N SER A 383 17.40 23.11 0.87
CA SER A 383 18.33 22.86 1.97
C SER A 383 19.77 23.35 1.74
N GLU A 384 20.19 23.45 0.47
CA GLU A 384 21.52 23.99 0.09
C GLU A 384 21.45 25.46 -0.38
N ASN A 385 20.28 26.11 -0.33
CA ASN A 385 20.07 27.44 -0.90
C ASN A 385 20.47 28.59 0.01
N LYS A 386 21.72 29.05 -0.14
CA LYS A 386 22.26 30.18 0.65
C LYS A 386 21.57 31.52 0.44
N SER A 387 20.69 31.68 -0.55
CA SER A 387 20.08 32.96 -0.93
C SER A 387 18.60 33.09 -0.54
N VAL A 388 17.92 31.99 -0.21
CA VAL A 388 16.49 31.97 0.10
C VAL A 388 16.32 31.29 1.45
N THR A 389 15.79 32.00 2.44
CA THR A 389 15.52 31.41 3.75
C THR A 389 14.32 30.46 3.69
N ASP A 390 14.21 29.53 4.64
CA ASP A 390 13.07 28.61 4.72
C ASP A 390 11.73 29.34 4.79
N SER A 391 11.64 30.42 5.59
CA SER A 391 10.42 31.23 5.68
C SER A 391 10.06 31.92 4.35
N GLN A 392 11.06 32.36 3.59
CA GLN A 392 10.85 32.98 2.29
C GLN A 392 10.40 31.95 1.23
N ALA A 393 11.03 30.77 1.23
CA ALA A 393 10.63 29.65 0.39
C ALA A 393 9.19 29.20 0.70
N GLU A 394 8.86 29.01 1.98
CA GLU A 394 7.51 28.63 2.42
C GLU A 394 6.46 29.64 1.96
N ALA A 395 6.72 30.95 2.13
CA ALA A 395 5.81 32.00 1.69
C ALA A 395 5.52 31.94 0.18
N TRP A 396 6.55 31.70 -0.63
CA TRP A 396 6.40 31.55 -2.08
C TRP A 396 5.69 30.25 -2.46
N ILE A 397 6.00 29.13 -1.81
CA ILE A 397 5.32 27.85 -1.99
C ILE A 397 3.82 28.02 -1.72
N ARG A 398 3.43 28.56 -0.56
CA ARG A 398 2.02 28.79 -0.19
C ARG A 398 1.29 29.66 -1.20
N LYS A 399 1.92 30.75 -1.65
CA LYS A 399 1.38 31.65 -2.67
C LYS A 399 1.05 30.91 -3.97
N TYR A 400 1.93 30.04 -4.44
CA TYR A 400 1.73 29.34 -5.71
C TYR A 400 0.92 28.05 -5.59
N MET A 401 0.93 27.37 -4.44
CA MET A 401 -0.02 26.30 -4.14
C MET A 401 -1.46 26.78 -4.31
N LYS A 402 -1.81 27.93 -3.70
CA LYS A 402 -3.13 28.55 -3.85
C LYS A 402 -3.45 28.89 -5.31
N ARG A 403 -2.47 29.43 -6.05
CA ARG A 403 -2.66 29.83 -7.45
C ARG A 403 -2.93 28.63 -8.37
N TYR A 404 -2.24 27.52 -8.18
CA TYR A 404 -2.30 26.36 -9.06
C TYR A 404 -3.17 25.22 -8.52
N GLY A 405 -3.86 25.43 -7.38
CA GLY A 405 -4.78 24.45 -6.81
C GLY A 405 -4.12 23.22 -6.20
N ILE A 406 -2.84 23.32 -5.82
CA ILE A 406 -2.10 22.21 -5.20
C ILE A 406 -2.40 22.17 -3.70
N SER A 407 -2.77 21.00 -3.19
CA SER A 407 -3.19 20.79 -1.80
C SER A 407 -2.04 20.56 -0.82
N GLU A 408 -0.96 19.93 -1.28
CA GLU A 408 0.19 19.55 -0.45
C GLU A 408 1.51 19.70 -1.23
N VAL A 409 2.49 20.30 -0.56
CA VAL A 409 3.90 20.35 -0.97
C VAL A 409 4.74 20.05 0.26
N ARG A 410 5.88 19.38 0.08
CA ARG A 410 6.86 19.21 1.15
C ARG A 410 8.11 20.01 0.83
N MET A 411 8.66 20.69 1.82
CA MET A 411 9.86 21.50 1.68
C MET A 411 10.99 20.84 2.47
N LEU A 412 12.12 20.57 1.80
CA LEU A 412 13.32 20.14 2.48
C LEU A 412 14.12 21.39 2.88
N GLY A 413 14.10 21.71 4.17
CA GLY A 413 14.65 22.93 4.74
C GLY A 413 16.16 22.85 5.00
N HIS A 414 16.74 23.96 5.45
CA HIS A 414 18.19 24.07 5.70
C HIS A 414 18.69 23.17 6.84
N ASP A 415 17.80 22.79 7.76
CA ASP A 415 18.09 21.84 8.84
C ASP A 415 18.04 20.37 8.40
N GLY A 416 17.70 20.11 7.13
CA GLY A 416 17.54 18.76 6.58
C GLY A 416 16.19 18.12 6.90
N SER A 417 15.27 18.83 7.56
CA SER A 417 13.92 18.34 7.84
C SER A 417 13.00 18.52 6.64
N LEU A 418 12.08 17.56 6.46
CA LEU A 418 11.07 17.60 5.42
C LEU A 418 9.74 18.10 6.01
N GLN A 419 9.46 19.38 5.83
CA GLN A 419 8.26 20.04 6.35
C GLN A 419 7.09 19.91 5.37
N THR A 420 5.95 19.44 5.87
CA THR A 420 4.70 19.40 5.09
C THR A 420 4.00 20.76 5.11
N ILE A 421 3.75 21.32 3.92
CA ILE A 421 3.00 22.56 3.69
C ILE A 421 1.66 22.19 3.04
N LYS A 422 0.55 22.45 3.74
CA LYS A 422 -0.81 22.22 3.25
C LYS A 422 -1.50 23.54 2.89
N LYS A 423 -2.47 23.44 1.96
CA LYS A 423 -3.30 24.55 1.46
C LYS A 423 -4.14 25.22 2.53
#